data_AF-A0A6P0NHP4-F1
#
_entry.id   AF-A0A6P0NHP4-F1
#
_cell.length_a   1.000
_cell.length_b   1.000
_cell.length_c   1.000
_cell.angle_alpha   90.00
_cell.angle_beta   90.00
_cell.angle_gamma   90.00
#
_symmetry.space_group_name_H-M   'P 1'
#
loop_
_entity.id
_entity.type
_entity.pdbx_description
1 polymer ?
#
loop_
_entity_poly.entity_id
_entity_poly.type
_entity_poly.pdbx_seq_one_letter_code
_entity_poly.pdbx_strand_id
1 'polypeptide(L)'
;MVAIPQTHLSTAPPTQLDPDERVAVLLMGYGEVESYEDFANYNEQALNLLTAKFAPVPTWIYPPLAKILALFYRHEWGHQHGDFISPHNAIFERQRSGIERHLQAQWGERVSVFKAFNFCAPHLPHQVLQEIQEQGFT
;
A
#
# COMPACT_ATOMS: atom_id res chain seq x y z
N MET A 1 13.80 9.83 -15.41
CA MET A 1 13.48 10.88 -14.42
C MET A 1 11.98 11.08 -14.46
N VAL A 2 11.27 10.70 -13.40
CA VAL A 2 9.82 10.96 -13.28
C VAL A 2 9.69 12.38 -12.72
N ALA A 3 9.04 13.26 -13.47
CA ALA A 3 8.72 14.60 -12.99
C ALA A 3 7.70 14.47 -11.86
N ILE A 4 8.13 14.75 -10.63
CA ILE A 4 7.22 14.95 -9.51
C ILE A 4 6.40 16.20 -9.87
N PRO A 5 5.07 16.13 -9.98
CA PRO A 5 4.27 17.33 -10.11
C PRO A 5 4.57 18.18 -8.88
N GLN A 6 4.91 19.45 -9.07
CA GLN A 6 5.06 20.36 -7.95
C GLN A 6 3.68 20.58 -7.33
N THR A 7 3.30 19.69 -6.42
CA THR A 7 2.25 19.95 -5.45
C THR A 7 2.65 21.25 -4.77
N HIS A 8 1.75 22.22 -4.72
CA HIS A 8 1.94 23.50 -4.08
C HIS A 8 2.46 23.30 -2.65
N LEU A 9 3.78 23.33 -2.46
CA LEU A 9 4.39 23.52 -1.16
C LEU A 9 4.09 24.97 -0.81
N SER A 10 3.04 25.16 -0.02
CA SER A 10 2.69 26.46 0.54
C SER A 10 3.91 27.00 1.28
N THR A 11 4.53 28.04 0.72
CA THR A 11 5.64 28.80 1.30
C THR A 11 5.17 29.91 2.24
N ALA A 12 3.87 29.93 2.57
CA ALA A 12 3.39 30.79 3.64
C ALA A 12 4.06 30.36 4.96
N PRO A 13 4.51 31.31 5.80
CA PRO A 13 4.89 30.97 7.17
C PRO A 13 3.74 30.16 7.79
N PRO A 14 4.00 29.14 8.64
CA PRO A 14 2.94 28.34 9.21
C PRO A 14 1.99 29.30 9.91
N THR A 15 0.86 29.56 9.26
CA THR A 15 -0.28 30.20 9.89
C THR A 15 -0.57 29.28 11.04
N GLN A 16 -0.64 29.81 12.27
CA GLN A 16 -0.82 29.00 13.48
C GLN A 16 -1.81 27.87 13.16
N LEU A 17 -1.28 26.64 13.06
CA LEU A 17 -2.09 25.47 12.73
C LEU A 17 -3.22 25.50 13.75
N ASP A 18 -4.45 25.39 13.26
CA ASP A 18 -5.61 25.39 14.14
C ASP A 18 -5.32 24.35 15.23
N PRO A 19 -5.46 24.68 16.53
CA PRO A 19 -5.22 23.72 17.60
C PRO A 19 -5.95 22.39 17.39
N ASP A 20 -7.07 22.43 16.67
CA ASP A 20 -7.91 21.29 16.30
C ASP A 20 -7.52 20.61 14.97
N GLU A 21 -6.52 21.11 14.25
CA GLU A 21 -6.05 20.50 13.00
C GLU A 21 -5.33 19.17 13.29
N ARG A 22 -5.89 18.09 12.73
CA ARG A 22 -5.41 16.70 12.82
C ARG A 22 -4.76 16.26 11.51
N VAL A 23 -3.68 15.49 11.60
CA VAL A 23 -2.90 15.01 10.47
C VAL A 23 -3.02 13.49 10.34
N ALA A 24 -3.45 13.03 9.17
CA ALA A 24 -3.38 11.62 8.79
C ALA A 24 -2.09 11.34 8.01
N VAL A 25 -1.31 10.38 8.46
CA VAL A 25 -0.12 9.91 7.74
C VAL A 25 -0.44 8.56 7.10
N LEU A 26 -0.53 8.51 5.77
CA LEU A 26 -0.77 7.28 5.03
C LEU A 26 0.55 6.64 4.59
N LEU A 27 0.91 5.50 5.17
CA LEU A 27 1.99 4.66 4.67
C LEU A 27 1.49 3.74 3.58
N MET A 28 2.18 3.74 2.45
CA MET A 28 1.83 2.92 1.29
C MET A 28 2.92 1.91 0.98
N GLY A 29 2.51 0.67 0.71
CA GLY A 29 3.35 -0.38 0.15
C GLY A 29 2.65 -1.09 -0.99
N TYR A 30 3.37 -1.96 -1.70
CA TYR A 30 2.70 -2.89 -2.63
C TYR A 30 1.89 -3.95 -1.86
N GLY A 31 2.36 -4.32 -0.67
CA GLY A 31 1.90 -5.50 0.06
C GLY A 31 2.53 -6.77 -0.53
N GLU A 32 2.68 -7.79 0.30
CA GLU A 32 3.03 -9.14 -0.14
C GLU A 32 1.84 -10.07 0.07
N VAL A 33 1.82 -11.16 -0.69
CA VAL A 33 0.83 -12.23 -0.56
C VAL A 33 1.14 -13.05 0.70
N GLU A 34 0.14 -13.22 1.57
CA GLU A 34 0.26 -14.01 2.80
C GLU A 34 -0.35 -15.41 2.67
N SER A 35 -1.08 -15.68 1.58
CA SER A 35 -1.71 -16.97 1.26
C SER A 35 -1.53 -17.34 -0.20
N TYR A 36 -1.21 -18.60 -0.48
CA TYR A 36 -0.99 -19.04 -1.86
C TYR A 36 -2.22 -18.91 -2.77
N GLU A 37 -3.41 -18.88 -2.18
CA GLU A 37 -4.69 -18.74 -2.91
C GLU A 37 -4.85 -17.34 -3.51
N ASP A 38 -4.20 -16.34 -2.93
CA ASP A 38 -4.31 -14.93 -3.33
C ASP A 38 -3.28 -14.54 -4.41
N PHE A 39 -2.32 -15.40 -4.75
CA PHE A 39 -1.28 -15.08 -5.75
C PHE A 39 -1.85 -14.71 -7.11
N ALA A 40 -2.93 -15.36 -7.56
CA ALA A 40 -3.52 -15.02 -8.84
C ALA A 40 -4.08 -13.59 -8.85
N ASN A 41 -4.76 -13.18 -7.77
CA ASN A 41 -5.30 -11.83 -7.66
C ASN A 41 -4.18 -10.78 -7.53
N TYR A 42 -3.12 -11.08 -6.77
CA TYR A 42 -1.95 -10.22 -6.66
C TYR A 42 -1.22 -10.07 -8.00
N ASN A 43 -0.95 -11.19 -8.68
CA ASN A 43 -0.27 -11.21 -9.98
C ASN A 43 -1.05 -10.44 -11.04
N GLU A 44 -2.38 -10.52 -11.03
CA GLU A 44 -3.23 -9.78 -11.97
C GLU A 44 -3.03 -8.27 -11.81
N GLN A 45 -3.10 -7.78 -10.57
CA GLN A 45 -2.92 -6.36 -10.25
C GLN A 45 -1.49 -5.89 -10.52
N ALA A 46 -0.49 -6.67 -10.11
CA ALA A 46 0.92 -6.35 -10.34
C ALA A 46 1.25 -6.34 -11.83
N LEU A 47 0.78 -7.34 -12.60
CA LEU A 47 1.00 -7.42 -14.03
C LEU A 47 0.37 -6.23 -14.74
N ASN A 48 -0.89 -5.90 -14.42
CA ASN A 48 -1.58 -4.74 -14.97
C ASN A 48 -0.84 -3.43 -14.69
N LEU A 49 -0.33 -3.22 -13.47
CA LEU A 49 0.47 -2.03 -13.16
C LEU A 49 1.77 -1.98 -13.99
N LEU A 50 2.47 -3.10 -14.11
CA LEU A 50 3.74 -3.17 -14.83
C LEU A 50 3.53 -2.90 -16.32
N THR A 51 2.59 -3.60 -16.95
CA THR A 51 2.35 -3.48 -18.40
C THR A 51 1.78 -2.12 -18.77
N ALA A 52 0.91 -1.53 -17.95
CA ALA A 52 0.37 -0.20 -18.18
C ALA A 52 1.45 0.88 -18.34
N LYS A 53 2.65 0.68 -17.76
CA LYS A 53 3.79 1.60 -17.92
C LYS A 53 4.54 1.48 -19.25
N PHE A 54 4.36 0.39 -19.99
CA PHE A 54 5.16 0.08 -21.18
C PHE A 54 4.32 -0.04 -22.45
N ALA A 55 3.12 -0.61 -22.39
CA ALA A 55 2.23 -0.75 -23.53
C ALA A 55 0.78 -1.01 -23.10
N PRO A 56 -0.22 -0.53 -23.87
CA PRO A 56 -1.60 -0.90 -23.62
C PRO A 56 -1.81 -2.40 -23.92
N VAL A 57 -1.93 -3.19 -22.87
CA VAL A 57 -2.31 -4.62 -22.95
C VAL A 57 -3.81 -4.74 -22.65
N PRO A 58 -4.60 -5.45 -23.47
CA PRO A 58 -6.01 -5.66 -23.20
C PRO A 58 -6.25 -6.30 -21.82
N THR A 59 -7.17 -5.73 -21.04
CA THR A 59 -7.39 -6.12 -19.64
C THR A 59 -7.83 -7.58 -19.47
N TRP A 60 -8.53 -8.15 -20.45
CA TRP A 60 -8.97 -9.55 -20.44
C TRP A 60 -7.82 -10.57 -20.49
N ILE A 61 -6.59 -10.13 -20.82
CA ILE A 61 -5.40 -10.99 -20.86
C ILE A 61 -4.83 -11.23 -19.46
N TYR A 62 -5.01 -10.30 -18.51
CA TYR A 62 -4.36 -10.41 -17.21
C TYR A 62 -4.86 -11.59 -16.36
N PRO A 63 -6.17 -11.86 -16.22
CA PRO A 63 -6.64 -12.96 -15.37
C PRO A 63 -6.07 -14.35 -15.74
N PRO A 64 -6.05 -14.78 -17.02
CA PRO A 64 -5.47 -16.10 -17.34
C PRO A 64 -3.96 -16.14 -17.14
N LEU A 65 -3.22 -15.07 -17.47
CA LEU A 65 -1.77 -15.02 -17.24
C LEU A 65 -1.43 -15.05 -15.75
N ALA A 66 -2.19 -14.32 -14.93
CA ALA A 66 -2.00 -14.26 -13.49
C ALA A 66 -2.20 -15.63 -12.82
N LYS A 67 -3.18 -16.42 -13.29
CA LYS A 67 -3.41 -17.81 -12.84
C LYS A 67 -2.26 -18.73 -13.23
N ILE A 68 -1.74 -18.61 -14.45
CA ILE A 68 -0.58 -19.40 -14.91
C ILE A 68 0.65 -19.06 -14.05
N LEU A 69 0.91 -17.78 -13.80
CA LEU A 69 1.99 -17.34 -12.93
C LEU A 69 1.83 -17.87 -11.50
N ALA A 70 0.60 -17.87 -10.95
CA ALA A 70 0.32 -18.41 -9.61
C ALA A 70 0.65 -19.91 -9.50
N LEU A 71 0.42 -20.70 -10.57
CA LEU A 71 0.80 -22.12 -10.61
C LEU A 71 2.32 -22.31 -10.53
N PHE A 72 3.08 -21.52 -11.30
CA PHE A 72 4.54 -21.56 -11.24
C PHE A 72 5.07 -21.17 -9.86
N TYR A 73 4.52 -20.10 -9.26
CA TYR A 73 4.87 -19.66 -7.92
C TYR A 73 4.56 -20.73 -6.86
N ARG A 74 3.39 -21.38 -6.92
CA ARG A 74 3.05 -22.46 -5.97
C ARG A 74 4.01 -23.63 -6.07
N HIS A 75 4.41 -24.01 -7.29
CA HIS A 75 5.39 -25.06 -7.49
C HIS A 75 6.77 -24.68 -6.92
N GLU A 76 7.23 -23.46 -7.18
CA GLU A 76 8.54 -23.01 -6.70
C GLU A 76 8.56 -22.77 -5.19
N TRP A 77 7.65 -21.97 -4.66
CA TRP A 77 7.73 -21.48 -3.28
C TRP A 77 7.03 -22.38 -2.27
N GLY A 78 5.93 -23.03 -2.68
CA GLY A 78 5.26 -24.03 -1.83
C GLY A 78 6.07 -25.32 -1.76
N HIS A 79 6.37 -25.91 -2.92
CA HIS A 79 6.98 -27.24 -2.97
C HIS A 79 8.52 -27.23 -2.83
N GLN A 80 9.24 -26.25 -3.39
CA GLN A 80 10.72 -26.25 -3.32
C GLN A 80 11.28 -25.45 -2.14
N HIS A 81 10.52 -24.48 -1.62
CA HIS A 81 10.99 -23.58 -0.55
C HIS A 81 10.18 -23.69 0.76
N GLY A 82 9.39 -24.76 0.93
CA GLY A 82 8.74 -25.10 2.20
C GLY A 82 7.68 -24.08 2.63
N ASP A 83 6.81 -23.70 1.70
CA ASP A 83 5.73 -22.74 1.93
C ASP A 83 6.25 -21.37 2.43
N PHE A 84 7.33 -20.88 1.83
CA PHE A 84 7.91 -19.59 2.20
C PHE A 84 6.91 -18.43 2.02
N ILE A 85 6.70 -17.67 3.10
CA ILE A 85 5.94 -16.42 3.11
C ILE A 85 6.88 -15.25 3.42
N SER A 86 6.78 -14.20 2.62
CA SER A 86 7.64 -13.02 2.78
C SER A 86 7.39 -12.31 4.11
N PRO A 87 8.44 -11.90 4.84
CA PRO A 87 8.29 -11.16 6.10
C PRO A 87 7.98 -9.66 5.89
N HIS A 88 7.88 -9.16 4.65
CA HIS A 88 7.76 -7.72 4.38
C HIS A 88 6.53 -7.09 5.02
N ASN A 89 5.36 -7.74 4.99
CA ASN A 89 4.15 -7.19 5.62
C ASN A 89 4.34 -7.00 7.14
N ALA A 90 4.98 -7.97 7.81
CA ALA A 90 5.28 -7.88 9.23
C ALA A 90 6.32 -6.78 9.54
N ILE A 91 7.33 -6.60 8.67
CA ILE A 91 8.29 -5.49 8.78
C ILE A 91 7.57 -4.15 8.60
N PHE A 92 6.70 -4.05 7.60
CA PHE A 92 5.91 -2.86 7.29
C PHE A 92 5.04 -2.45 8.48
N GLU A 93 4.35 -3.40 9.13
CA GLU A 93 3.53 -3.10 10.31
C GLU A 93 4.38 -2.63 11.50
N ARG A 94 5.55 -3.24 11.72
CA ARG A 94 6.49 -2.77 12.75
C ARG A 94 6.97 -1.35 12.48
N GLN A 95 7.21 -1.01 11.21
CA GLN A 95 7.58 0.36 10.82
C GLN A 95 6.43 1.33 11.04
N ARG A 96 5.21 0.99 10.58
CA ARG A 96 4.00 1.82 10.77
C ARG A 96 3.76 2.14 12.24
N SER A 97 3.73 1.11 13.09
CA SER A 97 3.52 1.27 14.54
C SER A 97 4.66 2.03 15.24
N GLY A 98 5.90 1.85 14.79
CA GLY A 98 7.05 2.61 15.29
C GLY A 98 6.96 4.10 14.95
N ILE A 99 6.58 4.41 13.70
CA ILE A 99 6.35 5.77 13.24
C ILE A 99 5.23 6.43 14.03
N GLU A 100 4.08 5.75 14.18
CA GLU A 100 2.95 6.26 14.96
C GLU A 100 3.34 6.62 16.39
N ARG A 101 4.03 5.71 17.08
CA ARG A 101 4.50 5.96 18.45
C ARG A 101 5.38 7.21 18.53
N HIS A 102 6.31 7.38 17.59
CA HIS A 102 7.20 8.55 17.60
C HIS A 102 6.47 9.84 17.26
N LEU A 103 5.51 9.81 16.34
CA LEU A 103 4.68 10.97 16.01
C LEU A 103 3.78 11.35 17.20
N GLN A 104 3.08 10.40 17.80
CA GLN A 104 2.20 10.64 18.95
C GLN A 104 2.97 11.10 20.19
N ALA A 105 4.22 10.69 20.37
CA ALA A 105 5.07 11.20 21.45
C ALA A 105 5.37 12.71 21.33
N GLN A 106 5.28 13.28 20.11
CA GLN A 106 5.53 14.71 19.85
C GLN A 106 4.23 15.51 19.71
N TRP A 107 3.20 14.93 19.09
CA TRP A 107 1.98 15.64 18.68
C TRP A 107 0.69 15.06 19.28
N GLY A 108 0.78 14.02 20.11
CA GLY A 108 -0.36 13.39 20.76
C GLY A 108 -1.39 12.85 19.77
N GLU A 109 -2.67 12.96 20.12
CA GLU A 109 -3.81 12.46 19.33
C GLU A 109 -4.09 13.27 18.05
N ARG A 110 -3.34 14.35 17.82
CA ARG A 110 -3.44 15.14 16.59
C ARG A 110 -2.93 14.37 15.37
N VAL A 111 -2.19 13.29 15.54
CA VAL A 111 -1.62 12.51 14.45
C VAL A 111 -2.09 11.06 14.53
N SER A 112 -2.50 10.51 13.39
CA SER A 112 -2.83 9.09 13.25
C SER A 112 -2.19 8.51 12.00
N VAL A 113 -1.74 7.27 12.08
CA VAL A 113 -0.96 6.63 11.01
C VAL A 113 -1.72 5.46 10.41
N PHE A 114 -2.02 5.57 9.13
CA PHE A 114 -2.77 4.59 8.35
C PHE A 114 -1.83 3.77 7.48
N LYS A 115 -2.28 2.60 7.05
CA LYS A 115 -1.57 1.77 6.07
C LYS A 115 -2.47 1.43 4.91
N ALA A 116 -1.90 1.43 3.71
CA ALA A 116 -2.52 0.84 2.53
C ALA A 116 -1.54 -0.03 1.74
N PHE A 117 -2.05 -1.11 1.17
CA PHE A 117 -1.36 -1.95 0.21
C PHE A 117 -2.03 -1.82 -1.15
N ASN A 118 -1.22 -1.57 -2.20
CA ASN A 118 -1.77 -1.38 -3.54
C ASN A 118 -2.45 -2.62 -4.10
N PHE A 119 -2.00 -3.82 -3.69
CA PHE A 119 -2.44 -5.08 -4.31
C PHE A 119 -3.08 -6.08 -3.34
N CYS A 120 -2.90 -5.87 -2.03
CA CYS A 120 -3.37 -6.80 -1.01
C CYS A 120 -4.54 -6.21 -0.21
N ALA A 121 -5.68 -6.89 -0.25
CA ALA A 121 -6.79 -6.65 0.68
C ALA A 121 -6.37 -7.02 2.12
N PRO A 122 -7.02 -6.47 3.17
CA PRO A 122 -8.20 -5.59 3.16
C PRO A 122 -7.90 -4.09 3.21
N HIS A 123 -6.66 -3.66 3.00
CA HIS A 123 -6.25 -2.26 3.15
C HIS A 123 -5.93 -1.61 1.80
N LEU A 124 -6.85 -1.64 0.83
CA LEU A 124 -6.61 -0.99 -0.46
C LEU A 124 -6.64 0.55 -0.29
N PRO A 125 -5.90 1.32 -1.11
CA PRO A 125 -5.78 2.76 -0.93
C PRO A 125 -7.13 3.48 -0.87
N HIS A 126 -8.08 3.12 -1.73
CA HIS A 126 -9.40 3.76 -1.73
C HIS A 126 -10.21 3.48 -0.45
N GLN A 127 -10.06 2.30 0.15
CA GLN A 127 -10.73 1.92 1.39
C GLN A 127 -10.17 2.74 2.57
N VAL A 128 -8.84 2.84 2.62
CA VAL A 128 -8.14 3.55 3.69
C VAL A 128 -8.34 5.06 3.57
N LEU A 129 -8.38 5.61 2.35
CA LEU A 129 -8.72 7.02 2.13
C LEU A 129 -10.16 7.34 2.57
N GLN A 130 -11.11 6.43 2.33
CA GLN A 130 -12.46 6.57 2.84
C GLN A 130 -12.49 6.54 4.37
N GLU A 131 -11.78 5.60 4.99
CA GLU A 131 -11.64 5.51 6.45
C GLU A 131 -11.06 6.81 7.05
N ILE A 132 -10.01 7.37 6.45
CA ILE A 132 -9.39 8.64 6.87
C ILE A 132 -10.42 9.78 6.84
N GLN A 133 -11.22 9.87 5.78
CA GLN A 133 -12.27 10.90 5.66
C GLN A 133 -13.39 10.70 6.69
N GLU A 134 -13.82 9.46 6.91
CA GLU A 134 -14.84 9.12 7.92
C GLU A 134 -14.38 9.45 9.35
N GLN A 135 -13.07 9.40 9.62
CA GLN A 135 -12.47 9.80 10.89
C GLN A 135 -12.29 11.32 11.05
N GLY A 136 -12.71 12.11 10.06
CA GLY A 136 -12.72 13.57 10.13
C GLY A 136 -11.38 14.25 9.86
N PHE A 137 -10.44 13.56 9.21
CA PHE A 137 -9.23 14.19 8.68
C PHE A 137 -9.56 14.88 7.34
N THR A 138 -9.06 16.10 7.14
CA THR A 138 -9.33 16.95 5.96
C THR A 138 -8.11 17.17 5.11
#